data_AF-A0A9N9P2C3-F1
#
_entry.id   AF-A0A9N9P2C3-F1
#
_cell.length_a   1.000
_cell.length_b   1.000
_cell.length_c   1.000
_cell.angle_alpha   90.00
_cell.angle_beta   90.00
_cell.angle_gamma   90.00
#
_symmetry.space_group_name_H-M   'P 1'
#
loop_
_entity.id
_entity.type
_entity.pdbx_description
1 polymer ?
#
loop_
_entity_poly.entity_id
_entity_poly.type
_entity_poly.pdbx_seq_one_letter_code
_entity_poly.pdbx_strand_id
1 'polypeptide(L)'
;LCSNPEFHEIVEKAAKILHLSEHTVCDAKGTIVKLYTSLETKGLMGDDGRRYLFDLYRFSPVDIEFLEQECEVKEDSDMPAYPHKLTLLRPELIESCWESKFRSWLQEKANKKQENENAPEETVIANADEFSFAFNPDAFTNYKTPPGEEYDKIRAADEEN
;
A
#
# COMPACT_ATOMS: atom_id res chain seq x y z
N LEU A 1 -14.77 -2.96 -9.99
CA LEU A 1 -13.47 -3.28 -9.36
C LEU A 1 -12.44 -2.22 -9.74
N CYS A 2 -11.52 -1.87 -8.83
CA CYS A 2 -10.40 -0.95 -9.08
C CYS A 2 -9.43 -1.42 -10.18
N SER A 3 -9.62 -2.63 -10.71
CA SER A 3 -8.93 -3.15 -11.89
C SER A 3 -9.39 -2.55 -13.23
N ASN A 4 -10.45 -1.74 -13.23
CA ASN A 4 -10.89 -1.04 -14.44
C ASN A 4 -9.80 -0.03 -14.86
N PRO A 5 -9.36 -0.01 -16.14
CA PRO A 5 -8.32 0.91 -16.62
C PRO A 5 -8.56 2.37 -16.26
N GLU A 6 -9.82 2.84 -16.31
CA GLU A 6 -10.14 4.24 -15.99
C GLU A 6 -9.92 4.57 -14.51
N PHE A 7 -10.18 3.61 -13.61
CA PHE A 7 -9.89 3.79 -12.19
C PHE A 7 -8.39 3.71 -11.94
N HIS A 8 -7.69 2.82 -12.64
CA HIS A 8 -6.26 2.62 -12.48
C HIS A 8 -5.45 3.90 -12.75
N GLU A 9 -5.77 4.64 -13.83
CA GLU A 9 -5.11 5.92 -14.16
C GLU A 9 -5.37 7.03 -13.12
N ILE A 10 -6.57 7.08 -12.55
CA ILE A 10 -6.92 8.08 -11.52
C ILE A 10 -6.21 7.75 -10.22
N VAL A 11 -6.20 6.47 -9.86
CA VAL A 11 -5.54 5.97 -8.66
C VAL A 11 -4.03 6.14 -8.79
N GLU A 12 -3.43 5.98 -9.96
CA GLU A 12 -1.99 6.19 -10.17
C GLU A 12 -1.55 7.58 -9.68
N LYS A 13 -2.33 8.63 -9.95
CA LYS A 13 -2.04 9.99 -9.50
C LYS A 13 -2.05 10.11 -7.97
N ALA A 14 -3.04 9.48 -7.33
CA ALA A 14 -3.13 9.45 -5.87
C ALA A 14 -2.00 8.59 -5.27
N ALA A 15 -1.68 7.46 -5.90
CA ALA A 15 -0.62 6.55 -5.50
C ALA A 15 0.75 7.23 -5.51
N LYS A 16 1.04 8.08 -6.50
CA LYS A 16 2.28 8.87 -6.54
C LYS A 16 2.42 9.79 -5.34
N ILE A 17 1.33 10.45 -4.93
CA ILE A 17 1.30 11.35 -3.77
C ILE A 17 1.45 10.57 -2.46
N LEU A 18 0.78 9.42 -2.37
CA LEU A 18 0.82 8.54 -1.19
C LEU A 18 2.04 7.62 -1.15
N HIS A 19 2.94 7.75 -2.11
CA HIS A 19 4.11 6.88 -2.29
C HIS A 19 3.75 5.39 -2.35
N LEU A 20 2.68 5.02 -3.05
CA LEU A 20 2.24 3.63 -3.21
C LEU A 20 2.82 3.00 -4.48
N SER A 21 3.30 1.77 -4.37
CA SER A 21 3.82 0.99 -5.49
C SER A 21 2.72 0.18 -6.18
N GLU A 22 2.78 0.10 -7.51
CA GLU A 22 2.00 -0.88 -8.25
C GLU A 22 2.43 -2.28 -7.81
N HIS A 23 1.47 -3.09 -7.38
CA HIS A 23 1.71 -4.46 -6.98
C HIS A 23 0.72 -5.40 -7.67
N THR A 24 1.09 -6.67 -7.70
CA THR A 24 0.34 -7.70 -8.42
C THR A 24 -0.39 -8.57 -7.41
N VAL A 25 -1.69 -8.74 -7.59
CA VAL A 25 -2.54 -9.57 -6.75
C VAL A 25 -3.17 -10.68 -7.59
N CYS A 26 -3.30 -11.86 -7.01
CA CYS A 26 -3.95 -13.01 -7.63
C CYS A 26 -5.35 -13.17 -7.06
N ASP A 27 -6.35 -13.18 -7.94
CA ASP A 27 -7.73 -13.47 -7.56
C ASP A 27 -7.93 -14.98 -7.32
N ALA A 28 -9.02 -15.36 -6.64
CA ALA A 28 -9.41 -16.75 -6.37
C ALA A 28 -9.55 -17.60 -7.65
N LYS A 29 -9.82 -16.95 -8.80
CA LYS A 29 -9.91 -17.57 -10.13
C LYS A 29 -8.55 -17.71 -10.84
N GLY A 30 -7.44 -17.40 -10.15
CA GLY A 30 -6.08 -17.47 -10.69
C GLY A 30 -5.74 -16.33 -11.65
N THR A 31 -6.57 -15.29 -11.72
CA THR A 31 -6.33 -14.13 -12.58
C THR A 31 -5.41 -13.15 -11.89
N ILE A 32 -4.36 -12.75 -12.60
CA ILE A 32 -3.35 -11.80 -12.12
C ILE A 32 -3.80 -10.39 -12.47
N VAL A 33 -3.97 -9.55 -11.45
CA VAL A 33 -4.40 -8.16 -11.60
C VAL A 33 -3.36 -7.24 -10.96
N LYS A 34 -3.10 -6.10 -11.60
CA LYS A 34 -2.22 -5.07 -11.05
C LYS A 34 -3.03 -3.96 -10.38
N LEU A 35 -2.64 -3.57 -9.18
CA LEU A 35 -3.32 -2.59 -8.36
C LEU A 35 -2.30 -1.68 -7.68
N TYR A 36 -2.69 -0.42 -7.45
CA TYR A 36 -1.96 0.49 -6.55
C TYR A 36 -2.57 0.52 -5.15
N THR A 37 -3.88 0.26 -5.05
CA THR A 37 -4.62 0.19 -3.78
C THR A 37 -4.62 -1.22 -3.23
N SER A 38 -5.04 -1.36 -1.98
CA SER A 38 -5.30 -2.67 -1.38
C SER A 38 -6.35 -3.47 -2.16
N LEU A 39 -6.24 -4.80 -2.13
CA LEU A 39 -7.23 -5.73 -2.69
C LEU A 39 -8.65 -5.50 -2.13
N GLU A 40 -8.76 -5.04 -0.88
CA GLU A 40 -10.04 -4.77 -0.23
C GLU A 40 -10.74 -3.54 -0.81
N THR A 41 -9.99 -2.60 -1.38
CA THR A 41 -10.51 -1.32 -1.90
C THR A 41 -11.51 -1.54 -3.04
N LYS A 42 -12.70 -0.95 -2.91
CA LYS A 42 -13.77 -1.04 -3.92
C LYS A 42 -13.89 0.25 -4.71
N GLY A 43 -14.05 0.12 -6.03
CA GLY A 43 -14.30 1.23 -6.95
C GLY A 43 -15.71 1.15 -7.48
N LEU A 44 -16.47 2.24 -7.36
CA LEU A 44 -17.85 2.38 -7.83
C LEU A 44 -17.98 3.60 -8.74
N MET A 45 -18.71 3.45 -9.83
CA MET A 45 -19.06 4.55 -10.73
C MET A 45 -20.52 4.93 -10.46
N GLY A 46 -20.74 6.20 -10.10
CA GLY A 46 -22.09 6.76 -9.96
C GLY A 46 -22.75 6.97 -11.31
N ASP A 47 -24.07 7.11 -11.30
CA ASP A 47 -24.91 7.43 -12.44
C ASP A 47 -24.59 8.80 -13.07
N ASP A 48 -24.12 9.75 -12.26
CA ASP A 48 -23.55 11.06 -12.65
C ASP A 48 -22.25 10.91 -13.48
N GLY A 49 -21.57 9.76 -13.41
CA GLY A 49 -20.23 9.54 -13.98
C GLY A 49 -19.09 9.85 -13.02
N ARG A 50 -19.40 10.22 -11.77
CA ARG A 50 -18.41 10.33 -10.69
C ARG A 50 -17.88 8.97 -10.29
N ARG A 51 -16.62 8.94 -9.90
CA ARG A 51 -15.91 7.73 -9.47
C ARG A 51 -15.65 7.82 -7.97
N TYR A 52 -16.03 6.78 -7.25
CA TYR A 52 -15.89 6.67 -5.81
C TYR A 52 -14.97 5.50 -5.48
N LEU A 53 -14.05 5.71 -4.53
CA LEU A 53 -13.31 4.64 -3.89
C LEU A 53 -13.81 4.47 -2.45
N PHE A 54 -14.01 3.22 -2.06
CA PHE A 54 -14.44 2.78 -0.74
C PHE A 54 -13.35 1.89 -0.13
N ASP A 55 -13.40 1.71 1.19
CA ASP A 55 -12.46 0.89 1.94
C ASP A 55 -11.01 1.38 1.80
N LEU A 56 -10.86 2.68 2.07
CA LEU A 56 -9.62 3.44 2.00
C LEU A 56 -8.74 3.32 3.25
N TYR A 57 -9.10 2.45 4.18
CA TYR A 57 -8.40 2.37 5.46
C TYR A 57 -6.99 1.76 5.32
N ARG A 58 -6.75 0.87 4.35
CA ARG A 58 -5.42 0.27 4.06
C ARG A 58 -4.66 1.00 2.95
N PHE A 59 -4.28 2.24 3.20
CA PHE A 59 -3.21 2.87 2.40
C PHE A 59 -1.85 2.80 3.06
N SER A 60 -1.84 2.71 4.38
CA SER A 60 -0.62 2.52 5.15
C SER A 60 -0.26 1.04 5.26
N PRO A 61 1.04 0.69 5.27
CA PRO A 61 1.48 -0.65 5.63
C PRO A 61 1.05 -1.04 7.05
N VAL A 62 0.94 -2.35 7.27
CA VAL A 62 0.63 -2.94 8.58
C VAL A 62 1.80 -2.73 9.54
N ASP A 63 1.48 -2.37 10.78
CA ASP A 63 2.42 -2.37 11.90
C ASP A 63 2.57 -3.80 12.43
N ILE A 64 3.59 -4.50 11.95
CA ILE A 64 3.88 -5.90 12.30
C ILE A 64 4.34 -6.00 13.74
N GLU A 65 5.17 -5.07 14.20
CA GLU A 65 5.73 -5.10 15.54
C GLU A 65 4.60 -5.00 16.57
N PHE A 66 3.69 -4.04 16.39
CA PHE A 66 2.52 -3.94 17.25
C PHE A 66 1.57 -5.13 17.12
N LEU A 67 1.38 -5.66 15.90
CA LEU A 67 0.53 -6.83 15.68
C LEU A 67 1.03 -8.06 16.46
N GLU A 68 2.32 -8.38 16.35
CA GLU A 68 2.95 -9.52 17.02
C GLU A 68 3.05 -9.31 18.54
N GLN A 69 3.31 -8.08 18.99
CA GLN A 69 3.45 -7.79 20.41
C GLN A 69 2.09 -7.73 21.12
N GLU A 70 1.10 -7.05 20.55
CA GLU A 70 -0.10 -6.67 21.31
C GLU A 70 -1.34 -7.46 20.87
N CYS A 71 -1.41 -7.96 19.64
CA CYS A 71 -2.61 -8.65 19.13
C CYS A 71 -2.52 -10.19 19.27
N GLU A 72 -1.36 -10.73 19.64
CA GLU A 72 -1.18 -12.15 19.95
C GLU A 72 -1.39 -12.40 21.44
N VAL A 73 -2.00 -13.54 21.78
CA VAL A 73 -2.22 -13.93 23.17
C VAL A 73 -0.88 -14.35 23.77
N LYS A 74 -0.36 -13.56 24.70
CA LYS A 74 0.83 -13.88 25.48
C LYS A 74 0.42 -14.65 26.73
N GLU A 75 1.02 -15.82 26.94
CA GLU A 75 0.78 -16.64 28.14
C GLU A 75 1.25 -15.94 29.42
N ASP A 76 2.20 -15.00 29.31
CA ASP A 76 2.86 -14.33 30.42
C ASP A 76 2.33 -12.91 30.73
N SER A 77 1.26 -12.44 30.10
CA SER A 77 0.71 -11.08 30.34
C SER A 77 -0.68 -11.10 30.97
N ASP A 78 -0.87 -10.31 32.04
CA ASP A 78 -2.18 -10.09 32.69
C ASP A 78 -3.19 -9.32 31.81
N MET A 79 -2.70 -8.66 30.75
CA MET A 79 -3.55 -7.91 29.83
C MET A 79 -4.05 -8.82 28.70
N PRO A 80 -5.34 -8.75 28.33
CA PRO A 80 -5.85 -9.47 27.17
C PRO A 80 -5.23 -8.93 25.88
N ALA A 81 -5.04 -9.79 24.90
CA ALA A 81 -4.60 -9.40 23.56
C ALA A 81 -5.51 -8.30 22.99
N TYR A 82 -4.91 -7.33 22.32
CA TYR A 82 -5.60 -6.23 21.68
C TYR A 82 -6.60 -6.80 20.64
N PRO A 83 -7.90 -6.49 20.77
CA PRO A 83 -8.94 -7.21 20.03
C PRO A 83 -9.02 -6.81 18.55
N HIS A 84 -8.48 -5.64 18.18
CA HIS A 84 -8.61 -5.11 16.82
C HIS A 84 -7.33 -5.35 16.02
N LYS A 85 -7.41 -6.15 14.95
CA LYS A 85 -6.25 -6.51 14.11
C LYS A 85 -6.01 -5.54 12.94
N LEU A 86 -6.60 -4.34 12.99
CA LEU A 86 -6.39 -3.30 12.00
C LEU A 86 -5.24 -2.38 12.43
N THR A 87 -4.04 -2.95 12.52
CA THR A 87 -2.85 -2.27 13.04
C THR A 87 -2.08 -1.68 11.86
N LEU A 88 -2.31 -0.39 11.59
CA LEU A 88 -1.70 0.29 10.45
C LEU A 88 -0.75 1.39 10.91
N LEU A 89 0.35 1.57 10.18
CA LEU A 89 1.28 2.67 10.43
C LEU A 89 0.60 4.01 10.16
N ARG A 90 0.94 5.01 10.98
CA ARG A 90 0.44 6.37 10.80
C ARG A 90 1.03 7.01 9.53
N PRO A 91 0.22 7.73 8.72
CA PRO A 91 0.71 8.39 7.51
C PRO A 91 1.91 9.33 7.76
N GLU A 92 1.93 10.00 8.90
CA GLU A 92 3.02 10.91 9.29
C GLU A 92 4.36 10.18 9.45
N LEU A 93 4.33 8.93 9.93
CA LEU A 93 5.53 8.10 10.05
C LEU A 93 6.03 7.66 8.67
N ILE A 94 5.11 7.33 7.77
CA ILE A 94 5.43 6.94 6.40
C ILE A 94 6.10 8.10 5.67
N GLU A 95 5.52 9.30 5.78
CA GLU A 95 6.07 10.52 5.19
C GLU A 95 7.46 10.85 5.75
N SER A 96 7.64 10.79 7.07
CA SER A 96 8.94 11.01 7.70
C SER A 96 10.00 9.98 7.26
N CYS A 97 9.60 8.71 7.13
CA CYS A 97 10.48 7.65 6.64
C CYS A 97 10.89 7.89 5.18
N TRP A 98 9.92 8.25 4.33
CA TRP A 98 10.15 8.58 2.92
C TRP A 98 11.12 9.75 2.79
N GLU A 99 10.89 10.84 3.54
CA GLU A 99 11.76 12.00 3.54
C GLU A 99 13.19 11.67 3.99
N SER A 100 13.32 10.84 5.03
CA SER A 100 14.62 10.37 5.51
C SER A 100 15.38 9.59 4.44
N LYS A 101 14.71 8.67 3.75
CA LYS A 101 15.30 7.91 2.64
C LYS A 101 15.66 8.80 1.45
N PHE A 102 14.80 9.76 1.13
CA PHE A 102 15.05 10.73 0.06
C PHE A 102 16.29 11.59 0.36
N ARG A 103 16.43 12.07 1.60
CA ARG A 103 17.61 12.83 2.05
C ARG A 103 18.89 11.98 1.99
N SER A 104 18.86 10.73 2.45
CA SER A 104 20.01 9.84 2.33
C SER A 104 20.41 9.59 0.87
N TRP A 105 19.43 9.39 -0.01
CA TRP A 105 19.69 9.23 -1.44
C TRP A 105 20.32 10.47 -2.08
N LEU A 106 19.83 11.67 -1.74
CA LEU A 106 20.43 12.93 -2.19
C LEU A 106 21.89 13.07 -1.73
N GLN A 107 22.19 12.70 -0.48
CA GLN A 107 23.54 12.73 0.06
C GLN A 107 24.48 11.77 -0.68
N GLU A 108 24.04 10.54 -0.98
CA GLU A 108 24.83 9.59 -1.75
C GLU A 108 25.12 10.08 -3.18
N LYS A 109 24.13 10.69 -3.84
CA LYS A 109 24.31 11.31 -5.17
C LYS A 109 25.29 12.47 -5.12
N ALA A 110 25.22 13.31 -4.09
CA ALA A 110 26.15 14.42 -3.89
C ALA A 110 27.59 13.94 -3.65
N ASN A 111 27.78 12.92 -2.81
CA ASN A 111 29.10 12.33 -2.55
C ASN A 111 29.72 11.71 -3.81
N LYS A 112 28.94 10.96 -4.60
CA LYS A 112 29.38 10.39 -5.89
C LYS A 112 29.75 11.47 -6.93
N LYS A 113 29.16 12.67 -6.84
CA LYS A 113 29.49 13.82 -7.69
C LYS A 113 30.76 14.54 -7.23
N GLN A 114 31.06 14.54 -5.93
CA GLN A 114 32.33 15.08 -5.43
C GLN A 114 33.52 14.17 -5.75
N GLU A 115 33.30 12.85 -5.80
CA GLU A 115 34.32 11.89 -6.25
C GLU A 115 34.59 11.95 -7.77
N ASN A 116 33.59 12.38 -8.56
CA ASN A 116 33.71 12.62 -10.00
C ASN A 116 33.78 14.12 -10.30
N GLU A 117 34.96 14.74 -10.17
CA GLU A 117 35.17 16.15 -10.50
C GLU A 117 34.72 16.47 -11.95
N ASN A 118 33.76 17.39 -12.09
CA ASN A 118 33.16 18.01 -13.31
C ASN A 118 31.73 17.57 -13.69
N ALA A 119 30.70 18.05 -12.98
CA ALA A 119 29.34 18.11 -13.54
C ALA A 119 28.56 19.36 -13.04
N PRO A 120 27.80 20.06 -13.91
CA PRO A 120 27.22 21.39 -13.64
C PRO A 120 26.07 21.38 -12.61
N GLU A 121 25.76 22.54 -12.04
CA GLU A 121 24.92 22.76 -10.84
C GLU A 121 23.39 22.67 -11.06
N GLU A 122 22.88 22.74 -12.29
CA GLU A 122 21.43 22.78 -12.57
C GLU A 122 20.69 21.44 -12.46
N THR A 123 21.37 20.32 -12.24
CA THR A 123 20.76 18.98 -12.34
C THR A 123 19.96 18.53 -11.12
N VAL A 124 20.04 19.21 -9.96
CA VAL A 124 19.51 18.64 -8.71
C VAL A 124 17.97 18.67 -8.64
N ILE A 125 17.30 19.66 -9.25
CA ILE A 125 15.83 19.78 -9.22
C ILE A 125 15.17 18.87 -10.26
N ALA A 126 15.87 18.53 -11.35
CA ALA A 126 15.34 17.71 -12.45
C ALA A 126 15.39 16.19 -12.20
N ASN A 127 16.06 15.73 -11.13
CA ASN A 127 16.31 14.29 -10.90
C ASN A 127 15.47 13.67 -9.77
N ALA A 128 14.47 14.37 -9.23
CA ALA A 128 13.57 13.80 -8.22
C ALA A 128 12.83 12.54 -8.73
N ASP A 129 12.58 12.46 -10.03
CA ASP A 129 11.93 11.32 -10.69
C ASP A 129 12.78 10.03 -10.68
N GLU A 130 14.08 10.12 -10.38
CA GLU A 130 14.96 8.95 -10.32
C GLU A 130 14.88 8.23 -8.96
N PHE A 131 14.30 8.87 -7.93
CA PHE A 131 14.13 8.28 -6.62
C PHE A 131 12.87 7.40 -6.57
N SER A 132 13.05 6.10 -6.74
CA SER A 132 11.96 5.12 -6.64
C SER A 132 11.89 4.50 -5.24
N PHE A 133 11.23 5.17 -4.31
CA PHE A 133 10.85 4.59 -3.02
C PHE A 133 9.34 4.70 -2.81
N ALA A 134 8.70 3.55 -2.70
CA ALA A 134 7.25 3.42 -2.57
C ALA A 134 6.89 2.20 -1.72
N PHE A 135 5.68 2.22 -1.17
CA PHE A 135 5.16 1.24 -0.24
C PHE A 135 4.09 0.37 -0.91
N ASN A 136 4.09 -0.92 -0.59
CA ASN A 136 3.00 -1.81 -0.96
C ASN A 136 2.00 -1.87 0.20
N PRO A 137 0.75 -1.40 0.02
CA PRO A 137 -0.27 -1.44 1.08
C PRO A 137 -0.68 -2.87 1.47
N ASP A 138 -0.48 -3.84 0.56
CA ASP A 138 -0.77 -5.25 0.77
C ASP A 138 0.46 -6.06 1.20
N ALA A 139 1.53 -5.38 1.62
CA ALA A 139 2.64 -6.05 2.28
C ALA A 139 2.14 -6.65 3.61
N PHE A 140 2.34 -7.95 3.79
CA PHE A 140 1.97 -8.73 5.00
C PHE A 140 0.47 -8.90 5.26
N THR A 141 -0.38 -8.52 4.31
CA THR A 141 -1.79 -8.90 4.33
C THR A 141 -1.92 -10.32 3.79
N ASN A 142 -2.05 -11.30 4.69
CA ASN A 142 -2.34 -12.68 4.29
C ASN A 142 -3.77 -12.77 3.72
N TYR A 143 -3.93 -12.48 2.43
CA TYR A 143 -5.14 -12.84 1.67
C TYR A 143 -5.15 -14.35 1.41
N LYS A 144 -5.12 -15.14 2.47
CA LYS A 144 -5.56 -16.52 2.39
C LYS A 144 -7.08 -16.43 2.45
N THR A 145 -7.76 -16.84 1.38
CA THR A 145 -9.20 -17.11 1.45
C THR A 145 -9.46 -17.91 2.73
N PRO A 146 -10.37 -17.47 3.62
CA PRO A 146 -10.70 -18.22 4.82
C PRO A 146 -11.02 -19.66 4.39
N PRO A 147 -10.28 -20.69 4.84
CA PRO A 147 -10.64 -22.04 4.49
C PRO A 147 -11.95 -22.39 5.21
N GLY A 148 -13.02 -22.60 4.46
CA GLY A 148 -14.31 -23.02 5.03
C GLY A 148 -15.48 -22.91 4.06
N GLU A 149 -16.37 -23.91 4.09
CA GLU A 149 -17.59 -23.99 3.26
C GLU A 149 -18.54 -22.78 3.43
N GLU A 150 -18.39 -22.02 4.52
CA GLU A 150 -19.21 -20.84 4.82
C GLU A 150 -18.78 -19.62 4.00
N TYR A 151 -17.47 -19.46 3.74
CA TYR A 151 -16.95 -18.39 2.88
C TYR A 151 -17.37 -18.61 1.42
N ASP A 152 -17.36 -19.87 0.95
CA ASP A 152 -17.82 -20.22 -0.40
C ASP A 152 -19.31 -19.97 -0.59
N LYS A 153 -20.13 -20.16 0.45
CA LYS A 153 -21.57 -19.86 0.43
C LYS A 153 -21.84 -18.36 0.39
N ILE A 154 -21.11 -17.55 1.17
CA ILE A 154 -21.24 -16.09 1.16
C ILE A 154 -20.81 -15.53 -0.22
N ARG A 155 -19.69 -16.02 -0.77
CA ARG A 155 -19.22 -15.66 -2.12
C ARG A 155 -20.25 -15.99 -3.21
N ALA A 156 -20.89 -17.16 -3.14
CA ALA A 156 -21.91 -17.56 -4.11
C ALA A 156 -23.17 -16.67 -4.02
N ALA A 157 -23.57 -16.26 -2.81
CA ALA A 157 -24.70 -15.35 -2.60
C ALA A 157 -24.43 -13.92 -3.09
N ASP A 158 -23.17 -13.45 -2.99
CA ASP A 158 -22.76 -12.13 -3.49
C ASP A 158 -22.57 -12.11 -5.02
N GLU A 159 -22.26 -13.25 -5.66
CA GLU A 159 -22.16 -13.37 -7.13
C GLU A 159 -23.54 -13.53 -7.82
N GLU A 160 -24.62 -13.84 -7.08
CA GLU A 160 -25.99 -14.01 -7.60
C GLU A 160 -26.87 -12.75 -7.52
N ASN A 161 -26.38 -11.64 -6.94
CA ASN A 161 -27.05 -10.32 -6.92
C ASN A 161 -26.36 -9.30 -7.83
#